data_AF-Q2Y4T1-F1
#
_entry.id   AF-Q2Y4T1-F1
#
_cell.length_a   1.000
_cell.length_b   1.000
_cell.length_c   1.000
_cell.angle_alpha   90.00
_cell.angle_beta   90.00
_cell.angle_gamma   90.00
#
_symmetry.space_group_name_H-M   'P 1'
#
loop_
_entity.id
_entity.type
_entity.pdbx_description
1 polymer ?
#
loop_
_entity_poly.entity_id
_entity_poly.type
_entity_poly.pdbx_seq_one_letter_code
_entity_poly.pdbx_strand_id
1 'polypeptide(L)'
;MDINVIRKTLFKLHENRLAGYRRERNPDTGWLTYHWTLDPENIDNRMDLEFERLLENLKARLEFEVNGVFYICEHKCARFLFDIASETDFICSVCGDELFYQDNEELVDKLSERISEMEYAVRK
;
A
#
# COMPACT_ATOMS: atom_id res chain seq x y z
N MET A 1 -7.63 -29.55 3.49
CA MET A 1 -6.96 -28.25 3.27
C MET A 1 -5.87 -28.49 2.23
N ASP A 2 -5.82 -27.73 1.15
CA ASP A 2 -4.88 -27.95 0.04
C ASP A 2 -3.44 -27.61 0.45
N ILE A 3 -2.48 -28.50 0.14
CA ILE A 3 -1.05 -28.31 0.44
C ILE A 3 -0.47 -27.06 -0.23
N ASN A 4 -1.02 -26.65 -1.38
CA ASN A 4 -0.62 -25.42 -2.05
C ASN A 4 -1.04 -24.18 -1.25
N VAL A 5 -2.20 -24.24 -0.61
CA VAL A 5 -2.67 -23.18 0.28
C VAL A 5 -1.77 -23.10 1.52
N ILE A 6 -1.47 -24.24 2.14
CA ILE A 6 -0.57 -24.31 3.30
C ILE A 6 0.79 -23.70 2.96
N ARG A 7 1.38 -24.09 1.82
CA ARG A 7 2.67 -23.58 1.36
C ARG A 7 2.63 -22.07 1.12
N LYS A 8 1.61 -21.55 0.43
CA LYS A 8 1.45 -20.10 0.20
C LYS A 8 1.32 -19.35 1.52
N THR A 9 0.57 -19.88 2.48
CA THR A 9 0.40 -19.25 3.80
C THR A 9 1.71 -19.22 4.57
N LEU A 10 2.45 -20.32 4.62
CA LEU A 10 3.73 -20.38 5.34
C LEU A 10 4.78 -19.43 4.75
N PHE A 11 4.85 -19.31 3.41
CA PHE A 11 5.72 -18.32 2.78
C PHE A 11 5.32 -16.88 3.10
N LYS A 12 4.02 -16.56 3.09
CA LYS A 12 3.53 -15.24 3.51
C LYS A 12 3.90 -14.94 4.97
N LEU A 13 3.77 -15.91 5.88
CA LEU A 13 4.17 -15.72 7.28
C LEU A 13 5.68 -15.45 7.39
N HIS A 14 6.50 -16.17 6.62
CA HIS A 14 7.95 -15.94 6.61
C HIS A 14 8.35 -14.58 6.02
N GLU A 15 7.74 -14.15 4.92
CA GLU A 15 7.93 -12.80 4.36
C GLU A 15 7.61 -11.72 5.40
N ASN A 16 6.57 -11.95 6.21
CA ASN A 16 6.18 -11.07 7.30
C ASN A 16 6.98 -11.29 8.59
N ARG A 17 8.03 -12.14 8.60
CA ARG A 17 8.85 -12.48 9.78
C ARG A 17 8.04 -13.06 10.95
N LEU A 18 6.92 -13.71 10.64
CA LEU A 18 6.04 -14.40 11.59
C LEU A 18 6.31 -15.91 11.63
N ALA A 19 7.15 -16.41 10.71
CA ALA A 19 7.59 -17.79 10.70
C ALA A 19 9.03 -17.91 10.17
N GLY A 20 9.84 -18.73 10.82
CA GLY A 20 11.13 -19.20 10.31
C GLY A 20 11.01 -20.60 9.72
N TYR A 21 11.98 -21.00 8.90
CA TYR A 21 12.13 -22.41 8.53
C TYR A 21 13.59 -22.82 8.44
N ARG A 22 13.84 -24.11 8.67
CA ARG A 22 15.09 -24.76 8.29
C ARG A 22 14.80 -25.85 7.26
N ARG A 23 15.71 -25.99 6.30
CA ARG A 23 15.64 -27.05 5.28
C ARG A 23 16.59 -28.17 5.62
N GLU A 24 16.13 -29.39 5.46
CA GLU A 24 16.92 -30.60 5.62
C GLU A 24 16.84 -31.42 4.34
N ARG A 25 17.99 -31.91 3.86
CA ARG A 25 18.06 -32.76 2.68
C ARG A 25 18.33 -34.19 3.14
N ASN A 26 17.45 -35.11 2.79
CA ASN A 26 17.69 -36.52 3.00
C ASN A 26 18.84 -36.98 2.05
N PRO A 27 19.95 -37.51 2.58
CA PRO A 27 21.13 -37.84 1.78
C PRO A 27 20.91 -39.03 0.84
N ASP A 28 20.04 -39.97 1.21
CA ASP A 28 19.81 -41.21 0.44
C ASP A 28 18.83 -41.00 -0.72
N THR A 29 17.83 -40.16 -0.52
CA THR A 29 16.70 -39.99 -1.45
C THR A 29 16.69 -38.60 -2.11
N GLY A 30 17.47 -37.65 -1.61
CA GLY A 30 17.54 -36.28 -2.09
C GLY A 30 16.36 -35.38 -1.73
N TRP A 31 15.35 -35.90 -1.00
CA TRP A 31 14.14 -35.17 -0.62
C TRP A 31 14.45 -33.98 0.31
N LEU A 32 13.73 -32.88 0.09
CA LEU A 32 13.82 -31.67 0.90
C LEU A 32 12.65 -31.59 1.88
N THR A 33 12.96 -31.57 3.17
CA THR A 33 11.99 -31.39 4.25
C THR A 33 12.15 -29.99 4.84
N TYR A 34 11.04 -29.26 4.94
CA TYR A 34 10.98 -27.94 5.54
C TYR A 34 10.40 -28.05 6.94
N HIS A 35 11.19 -27.69 7.95
CA HIS A 35 10.74 -27.60 9.33
C HIS A 35 10.45 -26.14 9.65
N TRP A 36 9.18 -25.83 9.90
CA TRP A 36 8.69 -24.47 10.16
C TRP A 36 8.59 -24.19 11.66
N THR A 37 8.92 -22.97 12.06
CA THR A 37 8.76 -22.45 13.42
C THR A 37 7.98 -21.15 13.34
N LEU A 38 6.95 -20.97 14.16
CA LEU A 38 6.21 -19.71 14.24
C LEU A 38 6.91 -18.78 15.24
N ASP A 39 6.90 -17.48 14.95
CA ASP A 39 7.48 -16.43 15.79
C ASP A 39 6.39 -15.40 16.16
N PRO A 40 5.54 -15.71 17.16
CA PRO A 40 4.42 -14.85 17.54
C PRO A 40 4.86 -13.61 18.32
N GLU A 41 6.04 -13.62 18.95
CA GLU A 41 6.55 -12.48 19.75
C GLU A 41 6.82 -11.25 18.88
N ASN A 42 7.06 -11.45 17.60
CA ASN A 42 7.28 -10.37 16.64
C ASN A 42 5.99 -9.74 16.11
N ILE A 43 4.80 -10.29 16.41
CA ILE A 43 3.53 -9.83 15.82
C ILE A 43 3.25 -8.37 16.18
N ASP A 44 3.35 -7.99 17.46
CA ASP A 44 2.97 -6.65 17.92
C ASP A 44 3.88 -5.57 17.30
N ASN A 45 5.20 -5.76 17.35
CA ASN A 45 6.16 -4.85 16.73
C ASN A 45 5.94 -4.74 15.20
N ARG A 46 5.60 -5.84 14.53
CA ARG A 46 5.32 -5.82 13.08
C ARG A 46 4.01 -5.10 12.78
N MET A 47 3.00 -5.25 13.64
CA MET A 47 1.75 -4.51 13.53
C MET A 47 1.97 -3.00 13.70
N ASP A 48 2.78 -2.59 14.69
CA ASP A 48 3.11 -1.19 14.92
C ASP A 48 3.85 -0.58 13.73
N LEU A 49 4.89 -1.26 13.22
CA LEU A 49 5.64 -0.81 12.04
C LEU A 49 4.76 -0.68 10.79
N GLU A 50 3.86 -1.64 10.54
CA GLU A 50 2.93 -1.56 9.41
C GLU A 50 1.91 -0.45 9.60
N PHE A 51 1.46 -0.22 10.83
CA PHE A 51 0.57 0.88 11.15
C PHE A 51 1.24 2.24 10.89
N GLU A 52 2.44 2.45 11.41
CA GLU A 52 3.25 3.65 11.18
C GLU A 52 3.46 3.89 9.68
N ARG A 53 3.85 2.84 8.95
CA ARG A 53 4.03 2.90 7.49
C ARG A 53 2.74 3.31 6.78
N LEU A 54 1.59 2.75 7.16
CA LEU A 54 0.30 3.12 6.57
C LEU A 54 -0.07 4.57 6.87
N LEU A 55 0.15 5.02 8.11
CA LEU A 55 -0.09 6.40 8.54
C LEU A 55 0.77 7.39 7.75
N GLU A 56 2.06 7.12 7.60
CA GLU A 56 2.98 7.95 6.80
C GLU A 56 2.53 8.04 5.34
N ASN A 57 2.10 6.94 4.74
CA ASN A 57 1.58 6.95 3.36
C ASN A 57 0.32 7.79 3.23
N LEU A 58 -0.59 7.74 4.20
CA LEU A 58 -1.79 8.58 4.21
C LEU A 58 -1.44 10.05 4.38
N LYS A 59 -0.51 10.38 5.27
CA LYS A 59 -0.03 11.76 5.47
C LYS A 59 0.63 12.32 4.21
N ALA A 60 1.51 11.55 3.58
CA ALA A 60 2.14 11.92 2.32
C ALA A 60 1.08 12.10 1.21
N ARG A 61 0.04 11.25 1.18
CA ARG A 61 -1.07 11.41 0.25
C ARG A 61 -1.87 12.69 0.53
N LEU A 62 -2.19 12.97 1.78
CA LEU A 62 -2.91 14.19 2.17
C LEU A 62 -2.12 15.44 1.78
N GLU A 63 -0.82 15.48 2.05
CA GLU A 63 0.05 16.58 1.67
C GLU A 63 0.07 16.81 0.15
N PHE A 64 0.11 15.73 -0.63
CA PHE A 64 0.03 15.80 -2.09
C PHE A 64 -1.33 16.35 -2.57
N GLU A 65 -2.43 15.96 -1.91
CA GLU A 65 -3.76 16.45 -2.26
C GLU A 65 -3.95 17.93 -1.88
N VAL A 66 -3.51 18.35 -0.69
CA VAL A 66 -3.66 19.72 -0.20
C VAL A 66 -2.83 20.72 -1.02
N ASN A 67 -1.61 20.34 -1.39
CA ASN A 67 -0.70 21.23 -2.14
C ASN A 67 -0.93 21.16 -3.65
N GLY A 68 -1.58 20.10 -4.14
CA GLY A 68 -1.76 19.85 -5.55
C GLY A 68 -3.03 20.50 -6.10
N VAL A 69 -2.90 21.16 -7.25
CA VAL A 69 -4.06 21.57 -8.07
C VAL A 69 -4.19 20.57 -9.20
N PHE A 70 -5.36 19.94 -9.32
CA PHE A 70 -5.57 18.81 -10.22
C PHE A 70 -6.51 19.13 -11.37
N TYR A 71 -6.26 18.49 -12.49
CA TYR A 71 -7.07 18.57 -13.69
C TYR A 71 -7.35 17.17 -14.25
N ILE A 72 -8.53 17.00 -14.84
CA ILE A 72 -9.01 15.72 -15.39
C ILE A 72 -9.87 15.96 -16.63
N CYS A 73 -9.79 15.06 -17.61
CA CYS A 73 -10.71 15.09 -18.76
C CYS A 73 -12.05 14.44 -18.42
N GLU A 74 -13.07 14.67 -19.24
CA GLU A 74 -14.40 14.06 -19.09
C GLU A 74 -14.35 12.52 -19.09
N HIS A 75 -13.45 11.94 -19.88
CA HIS A 75 -13.23 10.49 -19.96
C HIS A 75 -12.42 9.92 -18.78
N LYS A 76 -11.94 10.75 -17.85
CA LYS A 76 -11.18 10.36 -16.66
C LYS A 76 -9.97 9.47 -16.96
N CYS A 77 -9.27 9.74 -18.06
CA CYS A 77 -8.13 8.93 -18.50
C CYS A 77 -6.97 8.94 -17.49
N ALA A 78 -6.69 10.10 -16.89
CA ALA A 78 -5.70 10.27 -15.85
C ALA A 78 -5.92 11.60 -15.09
N ARG A 79 -5.27 11.73 -13.95
CA ARG A 79 -5.22 12.97 -13.15
C ARG A 79 -3.90 13.68 -13.42
N PHE A 80 -3.98 14.97 -13.74
CA PHE A 80 -2.81 15.79 -14.06
C PHE A 80 -2.64 16.87 -13.01
N LEU A 81 -1.40 17.19 -12.66
CA LEU A 81 -1.07 18.38 -11.87
C LEU A 81 -1.16 19.62 -12.77
N PHE A 82 -1.38 20.78 -12.16
CA PHE A 82 -1.43 22.06 -12.86
C PHE A 82 -0.22 22.28 -13.78
N ASP A 83 1.00 22.01 -13.31
CA ASP A 83 2.21 22.21 -14.11
C ASP A 83 2.14 21.44 -15.43
N ILE A 84 1.81 20.14 -15.37
CA ILE A 84 1.66 19.28 -16.54
C ILE A 84 0.49 19.73 -17.42
N ALA A 85 -0.66 20.06 -16.80
CA ALA A 85 -1.82 20.52 -17.54
C ALA A 85 -1.49 21.82 -18.31
N SER A 86 -0.76 22.75 -17.70
CA SER A 86 -0.33 24.00 -18.32
C SER A 86 0.65 23.80 -19.47
N GLU A 87 1.57 22.83 -19.37
CA GLU A 87 2.50 22.48 -20.45
C GLU A 87 1.79 21.86 -21.67
N THR A 88 0.62 21.26 -21.45
CA THR A 88 -0.21 20.62 -22.50
C THR A 88 -1.37 21.50 -22.96
N ASP A 89 -1.36 22.80 -22.66
CA ASP A 89 -2.45 23.74 -22.96
C ASP A 89 -3.83 23.25 -22.45
N PHE A 90 -3.83 22.53 -21.33
CA PHE A 90 -4.99 21.85 -20.74
C PHE A 90 -5.65 20.83 -21.68
N ILE A 91 -4.85 20.11 -22.48
CA ILE A 91 -5.32 19.04 -23.37
C ILE A 91 -4.85 17.68 -22.84
N CYS A 92 -5.77 16.73 -22.74
CA CYS A 92 -5.47 15.38 -22.30
C CYS A 92 -4.56 14.66 -23.30
N SER A 93 -3.40 14.20 -22.85
CA SER A 93 -2.44 13.45 -23.68
C SER A 93 -2.91 12.07 -24.13
N VAL A 94 -4.04 11.57 -23.61
CA VAL A 94 -4.59 10.24 -23.93
C VAL A 94 -5.75 10.32 -24.92
N CYS A 95 -6.73 11.19 -24.67
CA CYS A 95 -7.94 11.30 -25.51
C CYS A 95 -7.97 12.55 -26.40
N GLY A 96 -7.15 13.57 -26.12
CA GLY A 96 -7.14 14.83 -26.85
C GLY A 96 -8.23 15.83 -26.44
N ASP A 97 -9.06 15.51 -25.44
CA ASP A 97 -10.07 16.42 -24.92
C ASP A 97 -9.51 17.41 -23.91
N GLU A 98 -10.27 18.48 -23.65
CA GLU A 98 -9.94 19.48 -22.64
C GLU A 98 -9.90 18.88 -21.23
N LEU A 99 -8.98 19.40 -20.43
CA LEU A 99 -8.83 19.11 -19.02
C LEU A 99 -9.55 20.17 -18.19
N PHE A 100 -10.32 19.74 -17.20
CA PHE A 100 -11.06 20.60 -16.30
C PHE A 100 -10.52 20.50 -14.88
N TYR A 101 -10.62 21.58 -14.12
CA TYR A 101 -10.25 21.58 -12.71
C TYR A 101 -11.02 20.49 -11.96
N GLN A 102 -10.29 19.69 -11.19
CA GLN A 102 -10.84 18.70 -10.31
C GLN A 102 -10.75 19.20 -8.87
N ASP A 103 -11.92 19.35 -8.25
CA ASP A 103 -12.04 19.52 -6.82
C ASP A 103 -11.68 18.21 -6.10
N ASN A 104 -10.82 18.32 -5.09
CA ASN A 104 -10.38 17.22 -4.24
C ASN A 104 -10.65 17.47 -2.74
N GLU A 105 -11.46 18.48 -2.38
CA GLU A 105 -11.82 18.81 -1.00
C GLU A 105 -12.40 17.60 -0.25
N GLU A 106 -13.34 16.88 -0.86
CA GLU A 106 -13.93 15.67 -0.26
C GLU A 106 -12.88 14.58 0.04
N LEU A 107 -11.86 14.45 -0.81
CA LEU A 107 -10.78 13.47 -0.61
C LEU A 107 -9.84 13.92 0.51
N VAL A 108 -9.52 15.22 0.56
CA VAL A 108 -8.72 15.83 1.64
C VAL A 108 -9.40 15.61 2.99
N ASP A 109 -10.71 15.86 3.09
CA ASP A 109 -11.48 15.67 4.32
C ASP A 109 -11.45 14.21 4.78
N LYS A 110 -11.73 13.26 3.88
CA LYS A 110 -11.71 11.82 4.19
C LYS A 110 -10.31 11.33 4.61
N LEU A 111 -9.25 11.83 3.98
CA LEU A 111 -7.89 11.50 4.36
C LEU A 111 -7.56 12.05 5.75
N SER A 112 -7.95 13.29 6.03
CA SER A 112 -7.71 13.95 7.32
C SER A 112 -8.46 13.28 8.47
N GLU A 113 -9.73 12.92 8.26
CA GLU A 113 -10.54 12.14 9.20
C GLU A 113 -9.87 10.79 9.48
N ARG A 114 -9.49 10.06 8.43
CA ARG A 114 -8.87 8.74 8.59
C ARG A 114 -7.53 8.79 9.32
N ILE A 115 -6.70 9.79 9.03
CA ILE A 115 -5.43 10.01 9.74
C ILE A 115 -5.70 10.27 11.22
N SER A 116 -6.69 11.11 11.54
CA SER A 116 -7.06 11.44 12.93
C SER A 116 -7.54 10.20 13.70
N GLU A 117 -8.38 9.35 13.09
CA GLU A 117 -8.80 8.06 13.66
C GLU A 117 -7.60 7.16 13.96
N MET A 118 -6.66 7.09 13.02
CA MET A 118 -5.48 6.26 13.14
C MET A 118 -4.53 6.75 14.23
N GLU A 119 -4.26 8.06 14.30
CA GLU A 119 -3.42 8.64 15.36
C GLU A 119 -4.02 8.45 16.76
N TYR A 120 -5.35 8.49 16.87
CA TYR A 120 -6.03 8.20 18.13
C TYR A 120 -5.86 6.74 18.56
N ALA A 121 -5.91 5.80 17.61
CA ALA A 121 -5.76 4.37 17.89
C ALA A 121 -4.37 3.98 18.42
N VAL A 122 -3.29 4.65 17.98
CA VAL A 122 -1.91 4.39 18.44
C VAL A 122 -1.66 4.82 19.89
N ARG A 123 -2.40 5.82 20.38
CA ARG A 123 -2.20 6.37 21.73
C ARG A 123 -2.82 5.52 22.85
N LYS A 124 -3.36 4.35 22.53
CA LYS A 124 -4.12 3.48 23.45
C LYS A 124 -3.50 2.10 23.53
#